data_AF-A0A7X2PUD9-F1
#
_entry.id   AF-A0A7X2PUD9-F1
#
_cell.length_a   1.000
_cell.length_b   1.000
_cell.length_c   1.000
_cell.angle_alpha   90.00
_cell.angle_beta   90.00
_cell.angle_gamma   90.00
#
_symmetry.space_group_name_H-M   'P 1'
#
loop_
_entity.id
_entity.type
_entity.pdbx_description
1 polymer ?
#
loop_
_entity_poly.entity_id
_entity_poly.type
_entity_poly.pdbx_seq_one_letter_code
_entity_poly.pdbx_strand_id
1 'polypeptide(L)'
;MSRVRIGRWLLTLVLVGGAAMSCAFDWSGNHLLHPLWHPHARYHAAALISLSYWTPFFYVPLFLPGSSHWAGIPGHEPRVMGSILYPNLVVVGFCVLLTVIGWWLGRDASPQ
;
A
#
# COMPACT_ATOMS: atom_id res chain seq x y z
N MET A 1 32.54 -0.32 -6.93
CA MET A 1 31.12 -0.14 -7.33
C MET A 1 30.87 1.32 -7.67
N SER A 2 29.99 1.65 -8.63
CA SER A 2 29.67 3.05 -8.95
C SER A 2 28.75 3.69 -7.89
N ARG A 3 28.79 5.02 -7.74
CA ARG A 3 27.92 5.78 -6.81
C ARG A 3 26.43 5.47 -7.05
N VAL A 4 26.01 5.40 -8.32
CA VAL A 4 24.64 5.03 -8.72
C VAL A 4 24.27 3.63 -8.24
N ARG A 5 25.17 2.65 -8.39
CA ARG A 5 24.92 1.27 -7.95
C ARG A 5 24.78 1.18 -6.43
N ILE A 6 25.61 1.92 -5.69
CA ILE A 6 25.52 2.00 -4.22
C ILE A 6 24.19 2.63 -3.82
N GLY A 7 23.83 3.79 -4.39
CA GLY A 7 22.56 4.45 -4.10
C GLY A 7 21.35 3.55 -4.36
N ARG A 8 21.34 2.83 -5.48
CA ARG A 8 20.28 1.85 -5.79
C ARG A 8 20.15 0.76 -4.72
N TRP A 9 21.26 0.21 -4.26
CA TRP A 9 21.25 -0.81 -3.21
C TRP A 9 20.76 -0.26 -1.88
N LEU A 10 21.24 0.93 -1.48
CA LEU A 10 20.81 1.57 -0.24
C LEU A 10 19.30 1.83 -0.25
N LEU A 11 18.75 2.40 -1.33
CA LEU A 11 17.31 2.63 -1.45
C LEU A 11 16.52 1.31 -1.45
N THR A 12 17.03 0.29 -2.13
CA THR A 12 16.40 -1.04 -2.12
C THR A 12 16.35 -1.62 -0.71
N LEU A 13 17.44 -1.53 0.05
CA LEU A 13 17.51 -2.00 1.43
C LEU A 13 16.56 -1.22 2.34
N VAL A 14 16.43 0.09 2.16
CA VAL A 14 15.47 0.90 2.93
C VAL A 14 14.04 0.46 2.64
N LEU A 15 13.67 0.26 1.36
CA LEU A 15 12.32 -0.15 0.98
C LEU A 15 11.99 -1.56 1.47
N VAL A 16 12.87 -2.53 1.22
CA VAL A 16 12.65 -3.94 1.62
C VAL A 16 12.71 -4.07 3.14
N GLY A 17 13.72 -3.48 3.77
CA GLY A 17 13.89 -3.50 5.22
C GLY A 17 12.73 -2.84 5.93
N GLY A 18 12.30 -1.66 5.46
CA GLY A 18 11.13 -0.96 5.99
C GLY A 18 9.87 -1.81 5.92
N ALA A 19 9.56 -2.38 4.75
CA ALA A 19 8.39 -3.24 4.57
C ALA A 19 8.43 -4.50 5.46
N ALA A 20 9.59 -5.17 5.52
CA ALA A 20 9.77 -6.37 6.35
C ALA A 20 9.65 -6.06 7.84
N MET A 21 10.26 -4.97 8.31
CA MET A 21 10.18 -4.55 9.72
C MET A 21 8.77 -4.13 10.10
N SER A 22 8.08 -3.35 9.28
CA SER A 22 6.68 -2.96 9.54
C SER A 22 5.78 -4.18 9.69
N CYS A 23 5.90 -5.16 8.79
CA CYS A 23 5.17 -6.42 8.87
C CYS A 23 5.48 -7.20 10.17
N ALA A 24 6.77 -7.34 10.50
CA ALA A 24 7.19 -8.02 11.71
C ALA A 24 6.69 -7.32 12.99
N PHE A 25 6.71 -5.99 13.01
CA PHE A 25 6.28 -5.22 14.16
C PHE A 25 4.78 -5.23 14.37
N ASP A 26 3.97 -5.20 13.31
CA ASP A 26 2.52 -5.30 13.44
C ASP A 26 2.10 -6.56 14.21
N TRP A 27 2.89 -7.64 14.10
CA TRP A 27 2.65 -8.95 14.74
C TRP A 27 3.24 -9.03 16.15
N SER A 28 3.95 -8.00 16.59
CA SER A 28 4.49 -7.93 17.94
C SER A 28 3.41 -7.53 18.94
N GLY A 29 3.57 -8.00 20.19
CA GLY A 29 2.66 -7.68 21.28
C GLY A 29 2.64 -6.21 21.71
N ASN A 30 3.34 -5.29 21.03
CA ASN A 30 3.36 -3.86 21.34
C ASN A 30 2.83 -2.98 20.19
N HIS A 31 2.25 -3.57 19.14
CA HIS A 31 1.87 -2.84 17.93
C HIS A 31 0.39 -3.04 17.55
N LEU A 32 0.06 -2.65 16.32
CA LEU A 32 -1.27 -2.64 15.73
C LEU A 32 -2.11 -3.87 16.06
N LEU A 33 -1.56 -5.08 16.02
CA LEU A 33 -2.30 -6.32 16.33
C LEU A 33 -2.15 -6.84 17.77
N HIS A 34 -1.90 -5.95 18.74
CA HIS A 34 -1.85 -6.31 20.15
C HIS A 34 -3.10 -7.13 20.56
N PRO A 35 -2.95 -8.29 21.25
CA PRO A 35 -4.08 -9.14 21.68
C PRO A 35 -5.08 -8.44 22.60
N LEU A 36 -4.59 -7.64 23.55
CA LEU A 36 -5.39 -6.85 24.49
C LEU A 36 -6.15 -5.68 23.85
N TRP A 37 -5.84 -5.26 22.62
CA TRP A 37 -6.62 -4.23 21.95
C TRP A 37 -7.92 -4.84 21.43
N HIS A 38 -9.04 -4.16 21.68
CA HIS A 38 -10.33 -4.60 21.19
C HIS A 38 -10.24 -4.82 19.66
N PRO A 39 -10.66 -5.98 19.13
CA PRO A 39 -10.49 -6.29 17.71
C PRO A 39 -11.06 -5.23 16.77
N HIS A 40 -12.24 -4.68 17.11
CA HIS A 40 -12.80 -3.52 16.44
C HIS A 40 -11.82 -2.32 16.36
N ALA A 41 -11.10 -1.98 17.42
CA ALA A 41 -10.16 -0.85 17.39
C ALA A 41 -8.95 -1.12 16.48
N ARG A 42 -8.31 -2.28 16.60
CA ARG A 42 -7.10 -2.59 15.81
C ARG A 42 -7.36 -2.73 14.31
N TYR A 43 -8.39 -3.46 13.91
CA TYR A 43 -8.66 -3.70 12.49
C TYR A 43 -9.24 -2.46 11.80
N HIS A 44 -10.05 -1.64 12.50
CA HIS A 44 -10.51 -0.37 11.93
C HIS A 44 -9.36 0.64 11.80
N ALA A 45 -8.48 0.74 12.80
CA ALA A 45 -7.31 1.61 12.71
C ALA A 45 -6.39 1.19 11.55
N ALA A 46 -6.08 -0.11 11.45
CA ALA A 46 -5.30 -0.68 10.35
C ALA A 46 -5.89 -0.34 8.97
N ALA A 47 -7.20 -0.56 8.82
CA ALA A 47 -7.92 -0.31 7.59
C ALA A 47 -7.93 1.17 7.23
N LEU A 48 -8.21 2.06 8.19
CA LEU A 48 -8.25 3.50 7.96
C LEU A 48 -6.87 4.04 7.57
N ILE A 49 -5.80 3.60 8.24
CA ILE A 49 -4.43 3.98 7.87
C ILE A 49 -4.12 3.55 6.44
N SER A 50 -4.35 2.27 6.12
CA SER A 50 -4.10 1.74 4.77
C SER A 50 -4.93 2.44 3.69
N LEU A 51 -6.24 2.62 3.90
CA LEU A 51 -7.12 3.29 2.94
C LEU A 51 -6.77 4.76 2.77
N SER A 52 -6.40 5.47 3.85
CA SER A 52 -5.95 6.87 3.78
C SER A 52 -4.67 7.03 2.97
N TYR A 53 -3.83 5.99 2.92
CA TYR A 53 -2.61 5.98 2.14
C TYR A 53 -2.84 5.63 0.67
N TRP A 54 -3.63 4.58 0.39
CA TRP A 54 -3.78 4.06 -0.98
C TRP A 54 -4.85 4.77 -1.80
N THR A 55 -6.00 5.12 -1.22
CA THR A 55 -7.13 5.66 -1.99
C THR A 55 -6.86 7.01 -2.66
N PRO A 56 -6.03 7.94 -2.11
CA PRO A 56 -5.70 9.18 -2.81
C PRO A 56 -5.08 8.98 -4.21
N PHE A 57 -4.40 7.86 -4.46
CA PHE A 57 -3.80 7.58 -5.77
C PHE A 57 -4.82 7.54 -6.92
N PHE A 58 -6.08 7.15 -6.66
CA PHE A 58 -7.13 7.19 -7.69
C PHE A 58 -7.42 8.61 -8.16
N TYR A 59 -7.20 9.62 -7.31
CA TYR A 59 -7.61 10.99 -7.54
C TYR A 59 -6.46 11.94 -7.89
N VAL A 60 -5.22 11.46 -8.01
CA VAL A 60 -4.05 12.32 -8.27
C VAL A 60 -4.25 13.25 -9.49
N PRO A 61 -4.71 12.77 -10.67
CA PRO A 61 -4.92 13.65 -11.82
C PRO A 61 -6.05 14.68 -11.65
N LEU A 62 -7.00 14.44 -10.73
CA LEU A 62 -8.05 15.40 -10.43
C LEU A 62 -7.47 16.62 -9.69
N PHE A 63 -6.55 16.40 -8.76
CA PHE A 63 -5.97 17.46 -7.92
C PHE A 63 -4.69 18.06 -8.50
N LEU A 64 -4.02 17.36 -9.42
CA LEU A 64 -2.81 17.83 -10.08
C LEU A 64 -2.97 17.77 -11.61
N PRO A 65 -3.54 18.84 -12.22
CA PRO A 65 -3.76 18.89 -13.66
C PRO A 65 -2.45 18.68 -14.44
N GLY A 66 -2.51 17.88 -15.50
CA GLY A 66 -1.34 17.51 -16.32
C GLY A 66 -0.53 16.33 -15.77
N SER A 67 -0.83 15.83 -14.58
CA SER A 67 -0.31 14.54 -14.11
C SER A 67 -1.09 13.38 -14.71
N SER A 68 -0.51 12.17 -14.66
CA SER A 68 -1.16 10.94 -15.06
C SER A 68 -0.84 9.82 -14.07
N HIS A 69 -1.64 8.76 -14.06
CA HIS A 69 -1.34 7.55 -13.28
C HIS A 69 -0.19 6.72 -13.89
N TRP A 70 0.33 7.12 -15.06
CA TRP A 70 1.45 6.47 -15.74
C TRP A 70 2.79 7.00 -15.23
N ALA A 71 3.64 6.10 -14.74
CA ALA A 71 4.97 6.41 -14.23
C ALA A 71 6.10 6.14 -15.27
N GLY A 72 5.74 5.75 -16.49
CA GLY A 72 6.70 5.47 -17.56
C GLY A 72 6.84 6.63 -18.55
N ILE A 73 7.32 6.32 -19.75
CA ILE A 73 7.49 7.32 -20.83
C ILE A 73 6.10 7.77 -21.32
N PRO A 74 5.78 9.08 -21.30
CA PRO A 74 4.50 9.58 -21.78
C PRO A 74 4.18 9.09 -23.21
N GLY A 75 2.92 8.71 -23.46
CA GLY A 75 2.47 8.18 -24.74
C GLY A 75 2.78 6.70 -24.99
N HIS A 76 3.48 6.04 -24.06
CA HIS A 76 3.75 4.60 -24.09
C HIS A 76 2.94 3.86 -23.01
N GLU A 77 1.73 4.33 -22.72
CA GLU A 77 0.86 3.68 -21.75
C GLU A 77 0.49 2.27 -22.24
N PRO A 78 0.60 1.23 -21.40
CA PRO A 78 0.28 -0.12 -21.81
C PRO A 78 -1.23 -0.24 -22.04
N ARG A 79 -1.59 -0.90 -23.13
CA ARG A 79 -2.98 -1.10 -23.55
C ARG A 79 -3.32 -2.58 -23.53
N VAL A 80 -4.45 -2.91 -22.93
CA VAL A 80 -5.03 -4.26 -22.92
C VAL A 80 -6.42 -4.16 -23.53
N MET A 81 -6.66 -4.90 -24.61
CA MET A 81 -7.95 -4.87 -25.35
C MET A 81 -8.36 -3.45 -25.79
N GLY A 82 -7.39 -2.61 -26.19
CA GLY A 82 -7.64 -1.24 -26.64
C GLY A 82 -7.74 -0.19 -25.51
N SER A 83 -8.01 -0.61 -24.28
CA SER A 83 -8.09 0.24 -23.09
C SER A 83 -6.71 0.46 -22.46
N ILE A 84 -6.46 1.67 -21.95
CA ILE A 84 -5.24 1.95 -21.18
C ILE A 84 -5.35 1.24 -19.82
N LEU A 85 -4.33 0.48 -19.46
CA LEU A 85 -4.20 -0.13 -18.15
C LEU A 85 -3.08 0.57 -17.39
N TYR A 86 -3.39 1.28 -16.31
CA TYR A 86 -2.36 1.87 -15.46
C TYR A 86 -1.89 0.86 -14.40
N PRO A 87 -0.64 0.34 -14.45
CA PRO A 87 -0.18 -0.67 -13.50
C PRO A 87 -0.26 -0.19 -12.05
N ASN A 88 -0.01 1.10 -11.81
CA ASN A 88 -0.12 1.70 -10.48
C ASN A 88 -1.55 1.58 -9.93
N LEU A 89 -2.58 1.81 -10.74
CA LEU A 89 -3.98 1.67 -10.30
C LEU A 89 -4.35 0.21 -10.01
N VAL A 90 -3.75 -0.74 -10.74
CA VAL A 90 -3.94 -2.17 -10.46
C VAL A 90 -3.36 -2.52 -9.08
N VAL A 91 -2.14 -2.07 -8.79
CA VAL A 91 -1.49 -2.30 -7.48
C VAL A 91 -2.31 -1.64 -6.36
N VAL A 92 -2.70 -0.38 -6.53
CA VAL A 92 -3.53 0.35 -5.55
C VAL A 92 -4.86 -0.37 -5.32
N GLY A 93 -5.56 -0.76 -6.39
CA GLY A 93 -6.81 -1.50 -6.31
C GLY A 93 -6.67 -2.83 -5.58
N PHE A 94 -5.58 -3.56 -5.84
CA PHE A 94 -5.26 -4.79 -5.14
C PHE A 94 -5.00 -4.56 -3.64
N CYS A 95 -4.20 -3.55 -3.27
CA CYS A 95 -3.93 -3.20 -1.87
C CYS A 95 -5.21 -2.77 -1.13
N VAL A 96 -6.08 -1.98 -1.77
CA VAL A 96 -7.38 -1.59 -1.21
C VAL A 96 -8.26 -2.81 -1.01
N LEU A 97 -8.35 -3.70 -2.00
CA LEU A 97 -9.14 -4.93 -1.90
C LEU A 97 -8.68 -5.81 -0.74
N LEU A 98 -7.38 -6.06 -0.62
CA LEU A 98 -6.81 -6.83 0.50
C LEU A 98 -7.10 -6.17 1.84
N THR A 99 -7.02 -4.83 1.91
CA THR A 99 -7.32 -4.08 3.13
C THR A 99 -8.78 -4.27 3.54
N VAL A 100 -9.73 -4.16 2.60
CA VAL A 100 -11.15 -4.36 2.88
C VAL A 100 -11.43 -5.80 3.29
N ILE A 101 -10.82 -6.79 2.62
CA ILE A 101 -10.97 -8.20 2.99
C ILE A 101 -10.41 -8.46 4.39
N GLY A 102 -9.20 -7.99 4.69
CA GLY A 102 -8.58 -8.19 6.00
C GLY A 102 -9.36 -7.54 7.13
N TRP A 103 -9.87 -6.32 6.91
CA TRP A 103 -10.79 -5.66 7.84
C TRP A 103 -12.07 -6.46 8.04
N TRP A 104 -12.72 -6.88 6.95
CA TRP A 104 -13.97 -7.63 7.01
C TRP A 104 -13.84 -8.94 7.78
N LEU A 105 -12.73 -9.67 7.59
CA LEU A 105 -12.44 -10.91 8.31
C LEU A 105 -12.11 -10.70 9.80
N GLY A 106 -11.47 -9.58 10.14
CA GLY A 106 -10.95 -9.34 11.50
C GLY A 106 -11.84 -8.51 12.42
N ARG A 107 -12.71 -7.66 11.86
CA ARG A 107 -13.43 -6.61 12.61
C ARG A 107 -14.29 -7.12 13.78
N ASP A 108 -14.80 -8.34 13.67
CA ASP A 108 -15.70 -8.97 14.65
C ASP A 108 -14.99 -10.03 15.51
N ALA A 109 -13.66 -10.15 15.42
CA ALA A 109 -12.92 -11.13 16.21
C ALA A 109 -13.13 -10.89 17.72
N SER A 110 -13.11 -11.96 18.51
CA SER A 110 -13.13 -11.87 19.97
C SER A 110 -11.71 -11.63 20.50
N PRO A 111 -11.55 -10.93 21.65
CA PRO A 111 -10.28 -10.91 22.36
C PRO A 111 -9.82 -12.34 22.63
N GLN A 112 -8.57 -12.67 22.30
CA GLN A 112 -7.95 -13.97 22.58
C GLN A 112 -7.32 -13.99 23.97
#